data_AF-A0A7R8QH28-F1
#
_entry.id   AF-A0A7R8QH28-F1
#
_cell.length_a   1.000
_cell.length_b   1.000
_cell.length_c   1.000
_cell.angle_alpha   90.00
_cell.angle_beta   90.00
_cell.angle_gamma   90.00
#
_symmetry.space_group_name_H-M   'P 1'
#
loop_
_entity.id
_entity.type
_entity.pdbx_description
1 polymer ?
#
loop_
_entity_poly.entity_id
_entity_poly.type
_entity_poly.pdbx_seq_one_letter_code
_entity_poly.pdbx_strand_id
1 'polypeptide(L)'
;MNRPTLLLALSLLLGIGAAAPALRAQETRADNAMALHHMHAVINHAVEMAAEGSNLVMLGEMRMAPGTDELAAEHGKGAIREAKALVKKVMESKAMAELHKQGQGESREMAYTHKLAEAANAYIDLLAEMYSVNKK
;
A
#
# COMPACT_ATOMS: atom_id res chain seq x y z
N MET A 1 -36.32 24.13 45.60
CA MET A 1 -35.72 23.90 44.27
C MET A 1 -36.79 23.25 43.41
N ASN A 2 -37.33 23.97 42.41
CA ASN A 2 -38.55 23.59 41.71
C ASN A 2 -38.25 22.52 40.65
N ARG A 3 -39.05 21.46 40.60
CA ARG A 3 -38.93 20.30 39.68
C ARG A 3 -38.64 20.63 38.19
N PRO A 4 -39.09 21.75 37.57
CA PRO A 4 -38.76 22.03 36.17
C PRO A 4 -37.28 22.39 35.90
N THR A 5 -36.51 22.88 36.89
CA THR A 5 -35.08 23.18 36.67
C THR A 5 -34.19 21.94 36.71
N LEU A 6 -34.65 20.83 37.29
CA LEU A 6 -33.91 19.56 37.31
C LEU A 6 -33.97 18.81 35.97
N LEU A 7 -35.06 18.99 35.20
CA LEU A 7 -35.28 18.31 33.92
C LEU A 7 -34.46 18.92 32.78
N LEU A 8 -34.27 20.25 32.77
CA LEU A 8 -33.47 20.94 31.75
C LEU A 8 -31.96 20.64 31.87
N ALA A 9 -31.45 20.42 33.08
CA ALA A 9 -30.06 20.06 33.31
C ALA A 9 -29.73 18.63 32.83
N LEU A 10 -30.71 17.70 32.84
CA LEU A 10 -30.50 16.32 32.41
C LEU A 10 -30.40 16.18 30.88
N SER A 11 -31.13 17.01 30.13
CA SER A 11 -31.09 17.05 28.65
C SER A 11 -29.77 17.57 28.08
N LEU A 12 -28.99 18.37 28.82
CA LEU A 12 -27.68 18.86 28.37
C LEU A 12 -26.58 17.80 28.48
N LEU A 13 -26.69 16.85 29.42
CA LEU A 13 -25.71 15.77 29.61
C LEU A 13 -25.88 14.60 28.62
N LEU A 14 -27.08 14.43 28.03
CA LEU A 14 -27.33 13.40 27.01
C LEU A 14 -26.76 13.75 25.62
N GLY A 15 -26.51 15.03 25.34
CA GLY A 15 -25.95 15.47 24.05
C GLY A 15 -24.46 15.16 23.88
N ILE A 16 -23.68 15.07 24.97
CA ILE A 16 -22.23 14.85 24.93
C ILE A 16 -21.90 13.36 24.65
N GLY A 17 -22.75 12.44 25.09
CA GLY A 17 -22.54 10.99 24.91
C GLY A 17 -22.69 10.50 23.46
N ALA A 18 -23.53 11.16 22.64
CA ALA A 18 -23.77 10.76 21.25
C ALA A 18 -22.66 11.20 20.27
N ALA A 19 -21.87 12.22 20.63
CA ALA A 19 -20.80 12.75 19.77
C ALA A 19 -19.50 11.92 19.85
N ALA A 20 -19.22 11.28 20.99
CA ALA A 20 -17.99 10.52 21.19
C ALA A 20 -17.84 9.27 20.27
N PRO A 21 -18.89 8.47 20.02
CA PRO A 21 -18.82 7.35 19.07
C PRO A 21 -18.60 7.81 17.62
N ALA A 22 -19.24 8.91 17.21
CA ALA A 22 -19.09 9.47 15.88
C ALA A 22 -17.67 10.01 15.64
N LEU A 23 -17.09 10.69 16.63
CA LEU A 23 -15.71 11.18 16.56
C LEU A 23 -14.70 10.04 16.46
N ARG A 24 -14.87 8.98 17.27
CA ARG A 24 -14.03 7.77 17.21
C ARG A 24 -14.14 7.05 15.87
N ALA A 25 -15.36 6.89 15.34
CA ALA A 25 -15.56 6.29 14.02
C ALA A 25 -14.90 7.11 12.90
N GLN A 26 -14.92 8.44 13.01
CA GLN A 26 -14.25 9.34 12.09
C GLN A 26 -12.72 9.22 12.17
N GLU A 27 -12.16 9.15 13.38
CA GLU A 27 -10.72 8.95 13.62
C GLU A 27 -10.24 7.60 13.03
N THR A 28 -10.94 6.50 13.34
CA THR A 28 -10.62 5.17 12.78
C THR A 28 -10.71 5.16 11.25
N ARG A 29 -11.68 5.87 10.67
CA ARG A 29 -11.79 5.99 9.21
C ARG A 29 -10.60 6.76 8.61
N ALA A 30 -10.15 7.83 9.26
CA ALA A 30 -8.99 8.60 8.82
C ALA A 30 -7.70 7.77 8.90
N ASP A 31 -7.51 7.04 9.99
CA ASP A 31 -6.34 6.15 10.17
C ASP A 31 -6.30 5.05 9.11
N ASN A 32 -7.45 4.42 8.83
CA ASN A 32 -7.55 3.40 7.79
C ASN A 32 -7.28 3.95 6.39
N ALA A 33 -7.75 5.16 6.10
CA ALA A 33 -7.45 5.84 4.83
C ALA A 33 -5.96 6.13 4.68
N MET A 34 -5.29 6.59 5.74
CA MET A 34 -3.84 6.81 5.74
C MET A 34 -3.05 5.51 5.58
N ALA A 35 -3.47 4.43 6.25
CA ALA A 35 -2.86 3.11 6.08
C ALA A 35 -2.91 2.65 4.61
N LEU A 36 -4.08 2.79 3.96
CA LEU A 36 -4.23 2.44 2.55
C LEU A 36 -3.42 3.35 1.63
N HIS A 37 -3.38 4.65 1.91
CA HIS A 37 -2.54 5.61 1.18
C HIS A 37 -1.06 5.20 1.20
N HIS A 38 -0.53 4.83 2.37
CA HIS A 38 0.85 4.35 2.47
C HIS A 38 1.07 3.04 1.71
N MET A 39 0.11 2.11 1.73
CA MET A 39 0.19 0.89 0.92
C MET A 39 0.25 1.21 -0.58
N HIS A 40 -0.55 2.17 -1.06
CA HIS A 40 -0.49 2.61 -2.46
C HIS A 40 0.87 3.22 -2.81
N ALA A 41 1.42 4.05 -1.94
CA ALA A 41 2.75 4.64 -2.14
C ALA A 41 3.84 3.56 -2.26
N VAL A 42 3.80 2.53 -1.41
CA VAL A 42 4.76 1.43 -1.47
C VAL A 42 4.58 0.57 -2.72
N ILE A 43 3.34 0.31 -3.15
CA ILE A 43 3.08 -0.44 -4.40
C ILE A 43 3.60 0.34 -5.61
N ASN A 44 3.37 1.66 -5.67
CA ASN A 44 3.92 2.51 -6.74
C ASN A 44 5.45 2.53 -6.70
N HIS A 45 6.05 2.58 -5.52
CA HIS A 45 7.50 2.51 -5.39
C HIS A 45 8.06 1.18 -5.91
N ALA A 46 7.36 0.07 -5.72
CA ALA A 46 7.77 -1.20 -6.34
C ALA A 46 7.76 -1.14 -7.88
N VAL A 47 6.78 -0.45 -8.48
CA VAL A 47 6.74 -0.22 -9.93
C VAL A 47 7.94 0.59 -10.39
N GLU A 48 8.28 1.67 -9.67
CA GLU A 48 9.46 2.49 -9.94
C GLU A 48 10.76 1.67 -9.84
N MET A 49 10.92 0.87 -8.78
CA MET A 49 12.07 -0.01 -8.61
C MET A 49 12.25 -0.98 -9.78
N ALA A 50 11.17 -1.56 -10.30
CA ALA A 50 11.25 -2.47 -11.44
C ALA A 50 11.60 -1.74 -12.74
N ALA A 51 11.06 -0.53 -12.95
CA ALA A 51 11.36 0.30 -14.11
C ALA A 51 12.83 0.77 -14.10
N GLU A 52 13.33 1.24 -12.96
CA GLU A 52 14.74 1.60 -12.78
C GLU A 52 15.66 0.38 -12.92
N GLY A 53 15.26 -0.76 -12.37
CA GLY A 53 15.95 -2.02 -12.57
C GLY A 53 16.07 -2.39 -14.05
N SER A 54 14.99 -2.20 -14.81
CA SER A 54 14.98 -2.44 -16.26
C SER A 54 15.94 -1.51 -17.00
N ASN A 55 16.00 -0.23 -16.62
CA ASN A 55 16.97 0.71 -17.19
C ASN A 55 18.41 0.27 -16.93
N LEU A 56 18.72 -0.25 -15.74
CA LEU A 56 20.05 -0.77 -15.42
C LEU A 56 20.41 -2.01 -16.25
N VAL A 57 19.44 -2.90 -16.51
CA VAL A 57 19.67 -4.04 -17.41
C VAL A 57 19.97 -3.57 -18.82
N MET A 58 19.16 -2.67 -19.37
CA MET A 58 19.39 -2.09 -20.70
C MET A 58 20.77 -1.45 -20.82
N LEU A 59 21.17 -0.65 -19.82
CA LEU A 59 22.48 0.00 -19.80
C LEU A 59 23.63 -1.02 -19.78
N GLY A 60 23.55 -2.05 -18.95
CA GLY A 60 24.55 -3.12 -18.92
C GLY A 60 24.64 -3.89 -20.25
N GLU A 61 23.50 -4.10 -20.92
CA GLU A 61 23.46 -4.80 -22.20
C GLU A 61 24.08 -4.00 -23.36
N MET A 62 24.23 -2.69 -23.22
CA MET A 62 24.94 -1.85 -24.21
C MET A 62 26.45 -2.09 -24.25
N ARG A 63 27.02 -2.75 -23.23
CA ARG A 63 28.44 -3.14 -23.16
C ARG A 63 29.43 -1.99 -23.37
N MET A 64 29.11 -0.82 -22.83
CA MET A 64 29.91 0.40 -23.02
C MET A 64 30.96 0.59 -21.91
N ALA A 65 30.84 -0.12 -20.78
CA ALA A 65 31.71 0.04 -19.63
C ALA A 65 32.12 -1.33 -19.04
N PRO A 66 33.15 -1.98 -19.63
CA PRO A 66 33.61 -3.29 -19.21
C PRO A 66 33.93 -3.34 -17.71
N GLY A 67 33.47 -4.40 -17.04
CA GLY A 67 33.61 -4.58 -15.59
C GLY A 67 32.49 -3.95 -14.76
N THR A 68 31.74 -2.98 -15.29
CA THR A 68 30.55 -2.42 -14.64
C THR A 68 29.24 -2.84 -15.29
N ASP A 69 29.26 -3.18 -16.57
CA ASP A 69 28.08 -3.60 -17.33
C ASP A 69 27.37 -4.83 -16.70
N GLU A 70 28.14 -5.85 -16.30
CA GLU A 70 27.60 -7.06 -15.66
C GLU A 70 26.98 -6.75 -14.30
N LEU A 71 27.63 -5.88 -13.51
CA LEU A 71 27.11 -5.44 -12.22
C LEU A 71 25.82 -4.64 -12.37
N ALA A 72 25.74 -3.76 -13.37
CA ALA A 72 24.54 -3.00 -13.68
C ALA A 72 23.39 -3.94 -14.05
N ALA A 73 23.64 -4.91 -14.94
CA ALA A 73 22.62 -5.88 -15.33
C ALA A 73 22.15 -6.75 -14.16
N GLU A 74 23.05 -7.25 -13.32
CA GLU A 74 22.67 -8.07 -12.16
C GLU A 74 21.94 -7.25 -11.08
N HIS A 75 22.35 -6.00 -10.83
CA HIS A 75 21.64 -5.11 -9.92
C HIS A 75 20.23 -4.80 -10.44
N GLY A 76 20.10 -4.55 -11.74
CA GLY A 76 18.82 -4.30 -12.39
C GLY A 76 17.85 -5.48 -12.25
N LYS A 77 18.32 -6.70 -12.52
CA LYS A 77 17.54 -7.93 -12.28
C LYS A 77 17.19 -8.11 -10.80
N GLY A 78 18.08 -7.72 -9.89
CA GLY A 78 17.84 -7.69 -8.45
C GLY A 78 16.69 -6.77 -8.08
N ALA A 79 16.71 -5.53 -8.56
CA ALA A 79 15.65 -4.54 -8.31
C ALA A 79 14.28 -5.03 -8.80
N ILE A 80 14.21 -5.69 -9.95
CA ILE A 80 12.96 -6.29 -10.47
C ILE A 80 12.43 -7.40 -9.53
N ARG A 81 13.31 -8.26 -8.99
CA ARG A 81 12.89 -9.29 -8.00
C ARG A 81 12.40 -8.68 -6.70
N GLU A 82 13.13 -7.69 -6.19
CA GLU A 82 12.78 -7.05 -4.92
C GLU A 82 11.49 -6.23 -5.04
N ALA A 83 11.24 -5.61 -6.19
CA ALA A 83 9.96 -4.96 -6.49
C ALA A 83 8.78 -5.94 -6.34
N LYS A 84 8.89 -7.14 -6.95
CA LYS A 84 7.88 -8.22 -6.81
C LYS A 84 7.67 -8.61 -5.35
N ALA A 85 8.77 -8.80 -4.61
CA ALA A 85 8.73 -9.16 -3.20
C ALA A 85 8.09 -8.05 -2.34
N LEU A 86 8.32 -6.79 -2.67
CA LEU A 86 7.77 -5.64 -1.97
C LEU A 86 6.24 -5.56 -2.12
N VAL A 87 5.70 -5.75 -3.33
CA VAL A 87 4.24 -5.82 -3.54
C VAL A 87 3.64 -6.96 -2.70
N LYS A 88 4.24 -8.16 -2.76
CA LYS A 88 3.79 -9.30 -1.95
C LYS A 88 3.78 -8.99 -0.46
N LYS A 89 4.84 -8.37 0.05
CA LYS A 89 4.96 -8.00 1.47
C LYS A 89 3.87 -7.03 1.93
N VAL A 90 3.45 -6.08 1.08
CA VAL A 90 2.33 -5.17 1.39
C VAL A 90 1.02 -5.95 1.48
N MET A 91 0.74 -6.81 0.50
CA MET A 91 -0.51 -7.56 0.41
C MET A 91 -0.64 -8.64 1.49
N GLU A 92 0.48 -9.20 1.94
CA GLU A 92 0.52 -10.18 3.02
C GLU A 92 0.79 -9.55 4.41
N SER A 93 0.79 -8.21 4.49
CA SER A 93 1.11 -7.51 5.73
C SER A 93 0.04 -7.72 6.80
N LYS A 94 0.46 -7.65 8.08
CA LYS A 94 -0.47 -7.64 9.22
C LYS A 94 -1.48 -6.50 9.14
N ALA A 95 -1.06 -5.33 8.63
CA ALA A 95 -1.94 -4.18 8.45
C ALA A 95 -3.04 -4.47 7.41
N MET A 96 -2.70 -5.11 6.28
CA MET A 96 -3.69 -5.54 5.29
C MET A 96 -4.70 -6.52 5.90
N ALA A 97 -4.21 -7.52 6.63
CA ALA A 97 -5.05 -8.51 7.29
C ALA A 97 -6.00 -7.88 8.34
N GLU A 98 -5.53 -6.85 9.06
CA GLU A 98 -6.33 -6.17 10.07
C GLU A 98 -7.43 -5.30 9.44
N LEU A 99 -7.12 -4.58 8.36
CA LEU A 99 -8.13 -3.83 7.60
C LEU A 99 -9.25 -4.75 7.07
N HIS A 100 -8.90 -5.98 6.65
CA HIS A 100 -9.90 -6.98 6.25
C HIS A 100 -10.80 -7.39 7.43
N LYS A 101 -10.23 -7.65 8.61
CA LYS A 101 -10.99 -8.02 9.82
C LYS A 101 -11.94 -6.93 10.29
N GLN A 102 -11.57 -5.66 10.10
CA GLN A 102 -12.39 -4.50 10.49
C GLN A 102 -13.54 -4.21 9.52
N GLY A 103 -13.84 -5.11 8.58
CA GLY A 103 -14.91 -4.94 7.59
C GLY A 103 -14.58 -3.92 6.49
N GLN A 104 -13.34 -3.41 6.43
CA GLN A 104 -12.89 -2.55 5.32
C GLN A 104 -12.52 -3.37 4.08
N GLY A 105 -12.54 -4.70 4.17
CA GLY A 105 -12.27 -5.63 3.06
C GLY A 105 -13.07 -5.32 1.79
N GLU A 106 -14.31 -4.85 1.96
CA GLU A 106 -15.24 -4.54 0.87
C GLU A 106 -15.29 -3.05 0.50
N SER A 107 -14.47 -2.21 1.14
CA SER A 107 -14.41 -0.79 0.80
C SER A 107 -13.88 -0.58 -0.62
N ARG A 108 -14.30 0.53 -1.25
CA ARG A 108 -13.83 0.89 -2.59
C ARG A 108 -12.31 1.08 -2.61
N GLU A 109 -11.77 1.67 -1.56
CA GLU A 109 -10.35 1.92 -1.37
C GLU A 109 -9.57 0.61 -1.26
N MET A 110 -10.09 -0.37 -0.51
CA MET A 110 -9.49 -1.70 -0.43
C MET A 110 -9.50 -2.42 -1.78
N ALA A 111 -10.65 -2.41 -2.47
CA ALA A 111 -10.77 -3.00 -3.79
C ALA A 111 -9.79 -2.34 -4.78
N TYR A 112 -9.59 -1.02 -4.69
CA TYR A 112 -8.57 -0.32 -5.45
C TYR A 112 -7.15 -0.76 -5.09
N THR A 113 -6.82 -0.95 -3.80
CA THR A 113 -5.51 -1.47 -3.38
C THR A 113 -5.19 -2.82 -4.00
N HIS A 114 -6.15 -3.75 -4.03
CA HIS A 114 -5.97 -5.06 -4.66
C HIS A 114 -5.75 -4.94 -6.17
N LYS A 115 -6.54 -4.12 -6.87
CA LYS A 115 -6.36 -3.87 -8.30
C LYS A 115 -5.03 -3.20 -8.63
N LEU A 116 -4.57 -2.27 -7.78
CA LEU A 116 -3.28 -1.62 -7.93
C LEU A 116 -2.15 -2.65 -7.77
N ALA A 117 -2.21 -3.53 -6.78
CA ALA A 117 -1.22 -4.59 -6.58
C ALA A 117 -1.23 -5.62 -7.72
N GLU A 118 -2.40 -5.96 -8.27
CA GLU A 118 -2.53 -6.83 -9.44
C GLU A 118 -1.86 -6.20 -10.67
N ALA A 119 -2.19 -4.94 -10.98
CA ALA A 119 -1.60 -4.22 -12.10
C ALA A 119 -0.08 -4.05 -11.94
N ALA A 120 0.39 -3.73 -10.73
CA ALA A 120 1.82 -3.65 -10.42
C ALA A 120 2.51 -4.99 -10.63
N ASN A 121 1.93 -6.09 -10.15
CA ASN A 121 2.49 -7.44 -10.37
C ASN A 121 2.57 -7.79 -11.85
N ALA A 122 1.52 -7.52 -12.63
CA ALA A 122 1.51 -7.79 -14.06
C ALA A 122 2.59 -6.98 -14.79
N TYR A 123 2.76 -5.70 -14.44
CA TYR A 123 3.84 -4.87 -14.98
C TYR A 123 5.22 -5.42 -14.63
N ILE A 124 5.46 -5.75 -13.36
CA ILE A 124 6.74 -6.30 -12.89
C ILE A 124 7.02 -7.66 -13.56
N ASP A 125 6.01 -8.50 -13.76
CA ASP A 125 6.15 -9.79 -14.44
C ASP A 125 6.60 -9.62 -15.89
N LEU A 126 6.02 -8.67 -16.63
CA LEU A 126 6.45 -8.38 -17.99
C LEU A 126 7.93 -7.99 -18.05
N LEU A 127 8.38 -7.14 -17.11
CA LEU A 127 9.79 -6.75 -17.02
C LEU A 127 10.69 -7.93 -16.62
N ALA A 128 10.23 -8.76 -15.68
CA ALA A 128 10.94 -9.95 -15.24
C ALA A 128 11.08 -10.98 -16.37
N GLU A 129 10.04 -11.17 -17.19
CA GLU A 129 10.05 -12.05 -18.36
C GLU A 129 11.04 -11.54 -19.42
N MET A 130 11.00 -10.24 -19.72
CA MET A 130 11.89 -9.59 -20.69
C MET A 130 13.36 -9.88 -20.39
N TYR A 131 13.76 -9.89 -19.12
CA TYR A 131 15.15 -10.13 -18.70
C TYR A 131 15.41 -11.52 -18.10
N SER A 132 14.47 -12.46 -18.26
CA SER A 132 14.57 -13.84 -17.71
C SER A 132 14.86 -13.91 -16.20
N VAL A 133 14.37 -12.93 -15.44
CA VAL A 133 14.55 -12.83 -13.99
C VAL A 133 13.86 -13.97 -13.24
N ASN A 134 12.78 -14.52 -13.80
CA ASN A 134 11.95 -15.59 -13.22
C ASN A 134 12.53 -17.01 -13.38
N LYS A 135 13.69 -17.16 -14.04
CA LYS A 135 14.36 -18.46 -14.23
C LYS A 135 15.43 -18.69 -13.16
N LYS A 136 15.03 -19.07 -11.94
CA LYS A 136 15.89 -19.79 -10.98
C LYS A 136 15.09 -20.86 -10.27
#